data_AF-A0A327SQY5-F1
#
_entry.id   AF-A0A327SQY5-F1
#
_cell.length_a   1.000
_cell.length_b   1.000
_cell.length_c   1.000
_cell.angle_alpha   90.00
_cell.angle_beta   90.00
_cell.angle_gamma   90.00
#
_symmetry.space_group_name_H-M   'P 1'
#
loop_
_entity.id
_entity.type
_entity.pdbx_description
1 polymer ?
#
loop_
_entity_poly.entity_id
_entity_poly.type
_entity_poly.pdbx_seq_one_letter_code
_entity_poly.pdbx_strand_id
1 'polypeptide(L)'
;MSVHRALRLRAALAGTALAATLGVCVLHGPSALAQTAPASAVAARVVPAAAITVTVKFLTGATERVTTTTSTTVLGLKEQVFDLGGVGPQLQRLIFAGKEMQDARTLGSYNVTDGSVINDVVRL
;
A
#
# COMPACT_ATOMS: atom_id res chain seq x y z
N MET A 1 26.75 38.22 5.02
CA MET A 1 25.67 39.23 5.01
C MET A 1 24.49 38.68 5.80
N SER A 2 24.08 39.38 6.86
CA SER A 2 22.68 39.48 7.33
C SER A 2 21.92 38.20 7.78
N VAL A 3 21.26 38.08 8.93
CA VAL A 3 21.01 38.96 10.09
C VAL A 3 20.60 38.06 11.28
N HIS A 4 21.09 38.41 12.45
CA HIS A 4 20.50 38.34 13.79
C HIS A 4 18.98 38.12 13.92
N ARG A 5 18.59 37.51 15.07
CA ARG A 5 17.31 37.59 15.86
C ARG A 5 16.51 36.28 15.89
N ALA A 6 15.87 35.85 16.98
CA ALA A 6 15.86 36.29 18.37
C ALA A 6 15.08 35.22 19.17
N LEU A 7 15.60 34.94 20.37
CA LEU A 7 14.89 34.61 21.60
C LEU A 7 13.35 34.68 21.55
N ARG A 8 12.66 33.58 21.87
CA ARG A 8 11.35 33.61 22.56
C ARG A 8 11.27 32.50 23.60
N LEU A 9 11.45 32.92 24.85
CA LEU A 9 11.11 32.20 26.08
C LEU A 9 9.63 32.45 26.44
N ARG A 10 9.12 31.65 27.39
CA ARG A 10 7.81 31.67 28.10
C ARG A 10 6.81 30.64 27.55
N ALA A 11 6.58 29.51 28.21
CA ALA A 11 5.96 29.29 29.52
C ALA A 11 4.48 29.71 29.56
N ALA A 12 3.58 28.71 29.62
CA ALA A 12 2.24 28.84 30.15
C ALA A 12 1.83 27.50 30.76
N LEU A 13 1.75 27.48 32.10
CA LEU A 13 0.95 26.51 32.86
C LEU A 13 -0.53 26.84 32.66
N ALA A 14 -1.37 25.80 32.75
CA ALA A 14 -2.66 25.76 33.46
C ALA A 14 -3.72 24.99 32.67
N GLY A 15 -4.50 24.16 33.37
CA GLY A 15 -5.82 23.78 32.89
C GLY A 15 -6.21 22.33 33.16
N THR A 16 -6.26 21.93 34.42
CA THR A 16 -7.10 20.82 34.88
C THR A 16 -8.56 21.15 34.57
N ALA A 17 -9.19 20.38 33.69
CA ALA A 17 -10.62 20.44 33.43
C ALA A 17 -11.26 19.12 33.86
N LEU A 18 -12.00 19.18 34.98
CA LEU A 18 -12.85 18.14 35.51
C LEU A 18 -14.29 18.62 35.26
N ALA A 19 -15.00 17.98 34.33
CA ALA A 19 -16.43 18.21 34.06
C ALA A 19 -16.99 16.88 33.52
N ALA A 20 -17.67 16.10 34.37
CA ALA A 20 -19.11 16.14 34.55
C ALA A 20 -19.89 15.68 33.29
N THR A 21 -20.08 14.35 33.16
CA THR A 21 -21.08 13.77 32.26
C THR A 21 -22.36 13.46 33.05
N LEU A 22 -23.33 14.37 32.94
CA LEU A 22 -24.76 14.04 32.99
C LEU A 22 -25.03 13.01 31.88
N GLY A 23 -25.80 11.96 32.11
CA GLY A 23 -27.25 12.06 32.12
C GLY A 23 -27.80 11.47 30.83
N VAL A 24 -28.34 10.25 30.95
CA VAL A 24 -29.45 9.63 30.20
C VAL A 24 -29.43 9.70 28.66
N CYS A 25 -29.37 8.54 28.00
CA CYS A 25 -30.27 8.24 26.88
C CYS A 25 -30.29 6.74 26.59
N VAL A 26 -31.37 6.09 27.02
CA VAL A 26 -31.78 4.76 26.56
C VAL A 26 -32.36 4.94 25.16
N LEU A 27 -31.68 4.42 24.13
CA LEU A 27 -32.24 4.13 22.81
C LEU A 27 -31.86 2.68 22.49
N HIS A 28 -32.77 1.73 22.73
CA HIS A 28 -33.66 1.18 21.69
C HIS A 28 -32.92 0.77 20.40
N GLY A 29 -32.40 -0.47 20.42
CA GLY A 29 -32.37 -1.39 19.29
C GLY A 29 -31.25 -1.21 18.26
N PRO A 30 -30.58 -2.33 17.94
CA PRO A 30 -30.30 -2.60 16.54
C PRO A 30 -30.84 -3.99 16.15
N SER A 31 -32.04 -4.00 15.56
CA SER A 31 -32.46 -5.04 14.62
C SER A 31 -31.92 -4.68 13.25
N ALA A 32 -30.78 -5.27 12.87
CA ALA A 32 -30.37 -5.39 11.48
C ALA A 32 -29.43 -6.58 11.34
N LEU A 33 -30.04 -7.74 11.13
CA LEU A 33 -29.40 -8.90 10.52
C LEU A 33 -28.93 -8.50 9.12
N ALA A 34 -27.68 -8.06 8.98
CA ALA A 34 -26.98 -8.02 7.71
C ALA A 34 -25.83 -9.02 7.79
N GLN A 35 -26.11 -10.23 7.32
CA GLN A 35 -25.15 -11.29 7.12
C GLN A 35 -24.23 -10.91 5.94
N THR A 36 -22.91 -10.98 6.13
CA THR A 36 -21.98 -11.43 5.09
C THR A 36 -20.79 -12.09 5.77
N ALA A 37 -20.80 -13.42 5.80
CA ALA A 37 -19.63 -14.27 6.06
C ALA A 37 -18.84 -14.45 4.74
N PRO A 38 -17.70 -15.16 4.71
CA PRO A 38 -16.55 -15.14 5.62
C PRO A 38 -15.24 -14.97 4.81
N ALA A 39 -14.32 -14.11 5.23
CA ALA A 39 -12.92 -14.26 4.81
C ALA A 39 -12.14 -14.77 6.00
N SER A 40 -12.07 -16.10 6.06
CA SER A 40 -11.14 -16.85 6.89
C SER A 40 -9.74 -16.29 6.66
N ALA A 41 -9.31 -15.36 7.53
CA ALA A 41 -7.93 -14.97 7.65
C ALA A 41 -7.20 -16.13 8.35
N VAL A 42 -7.03 -17.23 7.60
CA VAL A 42 -5.92 -18.14 7.83
C VAL A 42 -4.70 -17.24 7.74
N ALA A 43 -4.16 -16.87 8.91
CA ALA A 43 -2.83 -16.29 9.02
C ALA A 43 -1.88 -17.32 8.42
N ALA A 44 -1.72 -17.24 7.10
CA ALA A 44 -0.83 -18.07 6.33
C ALA A 44 0.53 -17.89 7.00
N ARG A 45 1.03 -18.99 7.56
CA ARG A 45 2.37 -19.07 8.12
C ARG A 45 3.30 -18.37 7.13
N VAL A 46 3.78 -17.17 7.50
CA VAL A 46 4.73 -16.41 6.70
C VAL A 46 6.03 -17.20 6.77
N VAL A 47 6.12 -18.20 5.90
CA VAL A 47 7.40 -18.73 5.46
C VAL A 47 8.11 -17.50 4.91
N PRO A 48 9.35 -17.19 5.33
CA PRO A 48 10.11 -16.10 4.74
C PRO A 48 10.35 -16.46 3.29
N ALA A 49 9.43 -16.05 2.41
CA ALA A 49 9.56 -16.18 0.98
C ALA A 49 10.80 -15.37 0.61
N ALA A 50 11.76 -16.01 -0.07
CA ALA A 50 12.97 -15.35 -0.50
C ALA A 50 12.61 -14.05 -1.24
N ALA A 51 13.10 -12.92 -0.71
CA ALA A 51 12.87 -11.63 -1.31
C ALA A 51 13.66 -11.54 -2.61
N ILE A 52 12.98 -11.18 -3.69
CA ILE A 52 13.56 -10.94 -5.01
C ILE A 52 13.52 -9.44 -5.30
N THR A 53 14.53 -8.93 -6.00
CA THR A 53 14.53 -7.56 -6.50
C THR A 53 14.21 -7.58 -7.97
N VAL A 54 13.10 -6.95 -8.37
CA VAL A 54 12.69 -6.79 -9.76
C VAL A 54 12.86 -5.36 -10.20
N THR A 55 13.14 -5.16 -11.49
CA THR A 55 13.29 -3.84 -12.10
C THR A 55 12.03 -3.50 -12.88
N VAL A 56 11.37 -2.40 -12.56
CA VAL A 56 10.17 -1.94 -13.26
C VAL A 56 10.52 -0.74 -14.12
N LYS A 57 10.26 -0.85 -15.43
CA LYS A 57 10.44 0.24 -16.40
C LYS A 57 9.11 0.91 -16.66
N PHE A 58 8.98 2.16 -16.21
CA PHE A 58 7.79 2.98 -16.40
C PHE A 58 7.75 3.55 -17.82
N LEU A 59 6.54 3.85 -18.32
CA LEU A 59 6.37 4.56 -19.59
C LEU A 59 7.01 5.96 -19.58
N THR A 60 7.17 6.57 -18.42
CA THR A 60 7.86 7.85 -18.25
C THR A 60 9.35 7.77 -18.54
N GLY A 61 9.89 6.58 -18.77
CA GLY A 61 11.32 6.31 -18.96
C GLY A 61 12.08 6.09 -17.64
N ALA A 62 11.42 6.26 -16.50
CA ALA A 62 11.99 5.93 -15.19
C ALA A 62 12.15 4.41 -15.03
N THR A 63 13.14 4.00 -14.25
CA THR A 63 13.40 2.60 -13.93
C THR A 63 13.64 2.46 -12.43
N GLU A 64 12.71 1.86 -11.71
CA GLU A 64 12.82 1.66 -10.25
C GLU A 64 13.01 0.20 -9.91
N ARG A 65 13.74 -0.06 -8.83
CA ARG A 65 13.93 -1.41 -8.28
C ARG A 65 12.98 -1.63 -7.12
N VAL A 66 12.18 -2.69 -7.23
CA VAL A 66 11.19 -3.05 -6.22
C VAL A 66 11.58 -4.41 -5.61
N THR A 67 11.68 -4.44 -4.28
CA THR A 67 11.92 -5.67 -3.52
C THR A 67 10.58 -6.30 -3.16
N THR A 68 10.36 -7.52 -3.64
CA THR A 68 9.09 -8.25 -3.49
C THR A 68 9.36 -9.75 -3.33
N THR A 69 8.34 -10.60 -3.44
CA THR A 69 8.47 -12.07 -3.32
C THR A 69 7.86 -12.76 -4.53
N THR A 70 8.30 -13.98 -4.84
CA THR A 70 7.70 -14.77 -5.94
C THR A 70 6.23 -15.15 -5.66
N SER A 71 5.83 -15.16 -4.39
CA SER A 71 4.44 -15.34 -3.94
C SER A 71 3.57 -14.10 -4.10
N THR A 72 4.16 -12.91 -4.29
CA THR A 72 3.39 -11.67 -4.48
C THR A 72 2.54 -11.77 -5.75
N THR A 73 1.31 -11.27 -5.69
CA THR A 73 0.43 -11.18 -6.86
C THR A 73 0.83 -10.01 -7.77
N VAL A 74 0.45 -10.09 -9.03
CA VAL A 74 0.67 -8.98 -9.98
C VAL A 74 -0.07 -7.72 -9.50
N LEU A 75 -1.26 -7.86 -8.92
CA LEU A 75 -1.97 -6.74 -8.30
C LEU A 75 -1.15 -6.09 -7.18
N GLY A 76 -0.59 -6.90 -6.27
CA GLY A 76 0.23 -6.37 -5.18
C GLY A 76 1.51 -5.68 -5.69
N LEU A 77 2.10 -6.16 -6.79
CA LEU A 77 3.21 -5.45 -7.42
C LEU A 77 2.75 -4.12 -8.04
N LYS A 78 1.59 -4.07 -8.70
CA LYS A 78 1.02 -2.81 -9.23
C LYS A 78 0.75 -1.78 -8.14
N GLU A 79 0.30 -2.20 -6.96
CA GLU A 79 0.12 -1.31 -5.81
C GLU A 79 1.46 -0.69 -5.39
N GLN A 80 2.51 -1.50 -5.23
CA GLN A 80 3.86 -1.00 -4.92
C GLN A 80 4.39 -0.05 -6.00
N VAL A 81 4.08 -0.33 -7.27
CA VAL A 81 4.49 0.52 -8.39
C VAL A 81 3.66 1.81 -8.44
N PHE A 82 2.38 1.77 -8.05
CA PHE A 82 1.54 2.96 -7.90
C PHE A 82 2.10 3.91 -6.84
N ASP A 83 2.57 3.40 -5.71
CA ASP A 83 3.19 4.23 -4.67
C ASP A 83 4.42 4.98 -5.17
N LEU A 84 5.14 4.42 -6.16
CA LEU A 84 6.33 5.03 -6.75
C LEU A 84 6.01 5.96 -7.93
N GLY A 85 5.06 5.59 -8.79
CA GLY A 85 4.78 6.28 -10.06
C GLY A 85 3.50 7.12 -10.08
N GLY A 86 2.58 6.92 -9.14
CA GLY A 86 1.31 7.65 -9.03
C GLY A 86 0.24 7.28 -10.07
N VAL A 87 0.44 6.26 -10.91
CA VAL A 87 -0.54 5.81 -11.92
C VAL A 87 -1.37 4.64 -11.39
N GLY A 88 -2.69 4.82 -11.32
CA GLY A 88 -3.58 3.84 -10.66
C GLY A 88 -3.45 2.41 -11.24
N PRO A 89 -3.53 1.37 -10.38
CA PRO A 89 -3.25 -0.02 -10.76
C PRO A 89 -4.20 -0.58 -11.85
N GLN A 90 -5.40 -0.01 -11.98
CA GLN A 90 -6.34 -0.38 -13.03
C GLN A 90 -5.95 0.12 -14.43
N LEU A 91 -5.25 1.25 -14.51
CA LEU A 91 -4.80 1.82 -15.79
C LEU A 91 -3.47 1.20 -16.24
N GLN A 92 -2.84 0.45 -15.35
CA GLN A 92 -1.51 -0.11 -15.52
C GLN A 92 -1.54 -1.53 -16.06
N ARG A 93 -0.65 -1.82 -17.03
CA ARG A 93 -0.36 -3.18 -17.50
C ARG A 93 1.09 -3.51 -17.30
N LEU A 94 1.34 -4.54 -16.50
CA LEU A 94 2.67 -5.11 -16.37
C LEU A 94 2.87 -6.16 -17.47
N ILE A 95 3.96 -6.01 -18.21
CA ILE A 95 4.36 -6.88 -19.32
C ILE A 95 5.71 -7.50 -18.97
N PHE A 96 5.76 -8.83 -18.95
CA PHE A 96 6.99 -9.59 -18.72
C PHE A 96 7.20 -10.60 -19.84
N ALA A 97 8.42 -10.65 -20.39
CA ALA A 97 8.76 -11.53 -21.52
C ALA A 97 7.76 -11.46 -22.70
N GLY A 98 7.23 -10.27 -22.99
CA GLY A 98 6.23 -10.05 -24.05
C GLY A 98 4.80 -10.50 -23.69
N LYS A 99 4.55 -10.92 -22.45
CA LYS A 99 3.23 -11.36 -21.98
C LYS A 99 2.64 -10.38 -20.97
N GLU A 100 1.40 -9.95 -21.21
CA GLU A 100 0.62 -9.18 -20.23
C GLU A 100 0.34 -10.05 -19.01
N MET A 101 0.68 -9.53 -17.83
CA MET A 101 0.52 -10.21 -16.56
C MET A 101 -0.89 -9.99 -16.01
N GLN A 102 -1.48 -11.04 -15.43
CA GLN A 102 -2.83 -11.03 -14.87
C GLN A 102 -2.79 -10.77 -13.36
N ASP A 103 -3.65 -9.88 -12.88
CA ASP A 103 -3.70 -9.41 -11.49
C ASP A 103 -3.80 -10.53 -10.44
N ALA A 104 -4.58 -11.58 -10.75
CA ALA A 104 -4.81 -12.72 -9.87
C ALA A 104 -3.66 -13.75 -9.85
N ARG A 105 -2.65 -13.61 -10.71
CA ARG A 105 -1.50 -14.50 -10.76
C ARG A 105 -0.34 -13.99 -9.93
N THR A 106 0.50 -14.91 -9.45
CA THR A 106 1.73 -14.58 -8.71
C THR A 106 2.91 -14.34 -9.65
N LEU A 107 3.91 -13.59 -9.20
CA LEU A 107 5.14 -13.34 -9.96
C LEU A 107 5.88 -14.65 -10.30
N GLY A 108 5.90 -15.60 -9.36
CA GLY A 108 6.47 -16.93 -9.56
C GLY A 108 5.79 -17.72 -10.67
N SER A 109 4.49 -17.53 -10.92
CA SER A 109 3.78 -18.21 -12.00
C SER A 109 4.21 -17.76 -13.41
N TYR A 110 4.89 -16.61 -13.50
CA TYR A 110 5.51 -16.08 -14.72
C TYR A 110 7.02 -16.36 -14.78
N ASN A 111 7.57 -17.13 -13.83
CA ASN A 111 9.01 -17.35 -13.66
C ASN A 111 9.79 -16.04 -13.47
N VAL A 112 9.20 -15.05 -12.79
CA VAL A 112 9.91 -13.83 -12.42
C VAL A 112 10.92 -14.18 -11.31
N THR A 113 12.19 -13.93 -11.60
CA THR A 113 13.32 -14.15 -10.68
C THR A 113 13.91 -12.81 -10.23
N ASP A 114 14.89 -12.87 -9.32
CA ASP A 114 15.72 -11.71 -9.02
C ASP A 114 16.37 -11.16 -10.30
N GLY A 115 16.50 -9.83 -10.37
CA GLY A 115 17.04 -9.12 -11.53
C GLY A 115 16.12 -9.04 -12.74
N SER A 116 14.94 -9.68 -12.72
CA SER A 116 13.98 -9.63 -13.82
C SER A 116 13.51 -8.20 -14.12
N VAL A 117 13.27 -7.90 -15.40
CA VAL A 117 12.79 -6.59 -15.87
C VAL A 117 11.35 -6.70 -16.32
N ILE A 118 10.48 -5.89 -15.74
CA ILE A 118 9.05 -5.80 -16.06
C ILE A 118 8.78 -4.44 -16.70
N ASN A 119 8.09 -4.44 -17.83
CA ASN A 119 7.68 -3.23 -18.52
C ASN A 119 6.28 -2.82 -18.05
N ASP A 120 6.14 -1.56 -17.65
CA ASP A 120 4.86 -0.95 -17.36
C ASP A 120 4.34 -0.19 -18.58
N VAL A 121 3.08 -0.46 -18.95
CA VAL A 121 2.33 0.23 -20.00
C VAL A 121 0.99 0.75 -19.46
N VAL A 122 0.75 2.05 -19.57
CA VAL A 122 -0.53 2.69 -19.25
C VAL A 122 -1.50 2.58 -20.42
N ARG A 123 -2.79 2.31 -20.14
CA ARG A 123 -3.89 2.51 -21.09
C ARG A 123 -4.48 3.91 -20.87
N LEU A 124 -4.53 4.72 -21.94
CA LEU A 124 -5.16 6.04 -21.98
C LEU A 124 -6.65 5.92 -22.31
#